data_AF-A0A353PEE5-F1
#
_entry.id   AF-A0A353PEE5-F1
#
_cell.length_a   1.000
_cell.length_b   1.000
_cell.length_c   1.000
_cell.angle_alpha   90.00
_cell.angle_beta   90.00
_cell.angle_gamma   90.00
#
_symmetry.space_group_name_H-M   'P 1'
#
loop_
_entity.id
_entity.type
_entity.pdbx_description
1 polymer ?
#
loop_
_entity_poly.entity_id
_entity_poly.type
_entity_poly.pdbx_seq_one_letter_code
_entity_poly.pdbx_strand_id
1 'polypeptide(L)'
;RTPRIALRLLRRVRDFAQVRGDGTVDLAIARAALDMLEVDTHGLDVLDRKLLGCLIERYDGGPVGIESLAAALSEDKGTLEEVIEPYLIQEGFVQRTARGRIATAQALLHWGRTGAPGPLASDLFDSP
;
A
#
# COMPACT_ATOMS: atom_id res chain seq x y z
N ARG A 1 12.67 8.05 7.42
CA ARG A 1 12.41 9.13 6.44
C ARG A 1 10.94 9.56 6.56
N THR A 2 10.64 10.41 7.53
CA THR A 2 9.29 10.87 7.92
C THR A 2 8.76 12.14 7.20
N PRO A 3 9.53 12.98 6.46
CA PRO A 3 9.00 14.23 5.88
C PRO A 3 7.93 14.05 4.80
N ARG A 4 7.98 12.96 4.04
CA ARG A 4 7.20 12.81 2.79
C ARG A 4 5.75 12.42 3.05
N ILE A 5 5.50 11.56 4.03
CA ILE A 5 4.14 11.14 4.45
C ILE A 5 3.40 12.32 5.08
N ALA A 6 4.07 13.06 5.97
CA ALA A 6 3.50 14.28 6.56
C ALA A 6 3.10 15.30 5.49
N LEU A 7 3.94 15.50 4.47
CA LEU A 7 3.63 16.41 3.37
C LEU A 7 2.46 15.92 2.49
N ARG A 8 2.36 14.61 2.24
CA ARG A 8 1.24 14.00 1.51
C ARG A 8 -0.08 14.17 2.25
N LEU A 9 -0.09 13.89 3.56
CA LEU A 9 -1.25 14.06 4.42
C LEU A 9 -1.67 15.53 4.49
N LEU A 10 -0.71 16.45 4.65
CA LEU A 10 -0.97 17.89 4.68
C LEU A 10 -1.63 18.38 3.38
N ARG A 11 -1.17 17.93 2.21
CA ARG A 11 -1.79 18.28 0.93
C ARG A 11 -3.23 17.77 0.85
N ARG A 12 -3.48 16.52 1.24
CA ARG A 12 -4.84 15.94 1.25
C ARG A 12 -5.77 16.64 2.23
N VAL A 13 -5.30 16.97 3.44
CA VAL A 13 -6.06 17.74 4.43
C VAL A 13 -6.39 19.15 3.90
N ARG A 14 -5.43 19.80 3.22
CA ARG A 14 -5.65 21.10 2.59
C ARG A 14 -6.66 21.01 1.44
N ASP A 15 -6.52 20.04 0.55
CA ASP A 15 -7.43 19.86 -0.58
C ASP A 15 -8.86 19.55 -0.06
N PHE A 16 -8.97 18.80 1.04
CA PHE A 16 -10.25 18.59 1.74
C PHE A 16 -10.83 19.89 2.31
N ALA A 17 -10.03 20.71 2.99
CA ALA A 17 -10.44 22.00 3.53
C ALA A 17 -10.92 22.97 2.44
N GLN A 18 -10.33 22.90 1.24
CA GLN A 18 -10.74 23.70 0.09
C GLN A 18 -12.07 23.24 -0.54
N VAL A 19 -12.39 21.94 -0.50
CA VAL A 19 -13.61 21.39 -1.13
C VAL A 19 -14.81 21.37 -0.17
N ARG A 20 -14.57 21.12 1.12
CA ARG A 20 -15.62 20.91 2.14
C ARG A 20 -15.72 22.03 3.18
N GLY A 21 -14.75 22.95 3.21
CA GLY A 21 -14.71 24.07 4.14
C GLY A 21 -14.51 25.42 3.43
N ASP A 22 -14.00 26.37 4.18
CA ASP A 22 -13.69 27.75 3.79
C ASP A 22 -12.21 27.94 3.41
N GLY A 23 -11.46 26.85 3.21
CA GLY A 23 -10.04 26.85 2.89
C GLY A 23 -9.11 26.98 4.09
N THR A 24 -9.64 27.14 5.31
CA THR A 24 -8.86 27.20 6.55
C THR A 24 -8.75 25.80 7.15
N VAL A 25 -7.53 25.37 7.51
CA VAL A 25 -7.31 24.08 8.17
C VAL A 25 -7.40 24.28 9.68
N ASP A 26 -8.55 23.96 10.28
CA ASP A 26 -8.72 23.90 11.74
C ASP A 26 -8.61 22.44 12.25
N LEU A 27 -8.60 22.26 13.58
CA LEU A 27 -8.46 20.94 14.20
C LEU A 27 -9.63 20.00 13.82
N ALA A 28 -10.84 20.55 13.65
CA ALA A 28 -12.04 19.77 13.34
C ALA A 28 -12.00 19.25 11.89
N ILE A 29 -11.61 20.11 10.94
CA ILE A 29 -11.40 19.80 9.52
C ILE A 29 -10.23 18.84 9.36
N ALA A 30 -9.13 19.03 10.11
CA ALA A 30 -8.02 18.08 10.08
C ALA A 30 -8.44 16.69 10.56
N ARG A 31 -9.24 16.60 11.63
CA ARG A 31 -9.81 15.32 12.11
C ARG A 31 -10.76 14.70 11.10
N ALA A 32 -11.72 15.47 10.61
CA ALA A 32 -12.68 15.00 9.60
C ALA A 32 -11.99 14.56 8.30
N ALA A 33 -10.94 15.27 7.88
CA ALA A 33 -10.12 14.90 6.73
C ALA A 33 -9.36 13.60 6.98
N LEU A 34 -8.75 13.41 8.15
CA LEU A 34 -8.02 12.18 8.50
C LEU A 34 -8.96 10.98 8.66
N ASP A 35 -10.13 11.16 9.28
CA ASP A 35 -11.16 10.14 9.40
C ASP A 35 -11.69 9.74 8.01
N MET A 36 -11.93 10.73 7.13
CA MET A 36 -12.38 10.50 5.76
C MET A 36 -11.27 9.99 4.83
N LEU A 37 -10.01 10.20 5.17
CA LEU A 37 -8.86 9.61 4.49
C LEU A 37 -8.72 8.11 4.73
N GLU A 38 -9.55 7.55 5.62
CA GLU A 38 -9.61 6.14 5.97
C GLU A 38 -8.21 5.54 6.15
N VAL A 39 -7.37 6.26 6.89
CA VAL A 39 -6.03 5.79 7.22
C VAL A 39 -6.22 4.72 8.29
N ASP A 40 -5.82 3.49 7.99
CA ASP A 40 -5.92 2.38 8.95
C ASP A 40 -5.07 2.71 10.20
N THR A 41 -5.31 2.01 11.30
CA THR A 41 -4.49 1.96 12.52
C THR A 41 -2.99 1.82 12.25
N HIS A 42 -2.62 1.18 11.14
CA HIS A 42 -1.25 1.01 10.68
C HIS A 42 -0.72 2.16 9.80
N GLY A 43 -1.49 3.21 9.50
CA GLY A 43 -1.04 4.31 8.64
C GLY A 43 -1.25 4.09 7.13
N LEU A 44 -1.89 2.98 6.74
CA LEU A 44 -2.15 2.62 5.34
C LEU A 44 -3.25 3.49 4.75
N ASP A 45 -2.96 4.12 3.62
CA ASP A 45 -3.96 4.89 2.89
C ASP A 45 -4.80 4.01 1.94
N VAL A 46 -5.76 4.64 1.26
CA VAL A 46 -6.64 3.96 0.31
C VAL A 46 -5.86 3.27 -0.83
N LEU A 47 -4.77 3.88 -1.33
CA LEU A 47 -3.98 3.30 -2.42
C LEU A 47 -3.09 2.17 -1.92
N ASP A 48 -2.53 2.30 -0.72
CA ASP A 48 -1.76 1.27 -0.03
C ASP A 48 -2.62 0.01 0.15
N ARG A 49 -3.86 0.19 0.65
CA ARG A 49 -4.85 -0.89 0.76
C ARG A 49 -5.21 -1.47 -0.60
N LYS A 50 -5.49 -0.65 -1.61
CA LYS A 50 -5.79 -1.15 -2.97
C LYS A 50 -4.65 -1.97 -3.55
N LEU A 51 -3.39 -1.57 -3.33
CA LEU A 51 -2.22 -2.31 -3.81
C LEU A 51 -2.11 -3.66 -3.11
N LEU A 52 -2.20 -3.68 -1.77
CA LEU A 52 -2.15 -4.92 -0.99
C LEU A 52 -3.31 -5.86 -1.35
N GLY A 53 -4.53 -5.33 -1.46
CA GLY A 53 -5.70 -6.08 -1.88
C GLY A 53 -5.56 -6.64 -3.30
N CYS A 54 -5.06 -5.86 -4.24
CA CYS A 54 -4.76 -6.34 -5.59
C CYS A 54 -3.73 -7.49 -5.54
N LEU A 55 -2.65 -7.34 -4.78
CA LEU A 55 -1.60 -8.35 -4.66
C LEU A 55 -2.09 -9.64 -3.99
N ILE A 56 -2.93 -9.53 -2.96
CA ILE A 56 -3.45 -10.66 -2.18
C ILE A 56 -4.64 -11.33 -2.86
N GLU A 57 -5.61 -10.57 -3.36
CA GLU A 57 -6.87 -11.12 -3.89
C GLU A 57 -6.77 -11.51 -5.35
N ARG A 58 -6.07 -10.73 -6.19
CA ARG A 58 -5.94 -11.03 -7.63
C ARG A 58 -4.76 -11.92 -7.97
N TYR A 59 -3.71 -11.87 -7.16
CA TYR A 59 -2.45 -12.56 -7.45
C TYR A 59 -2.00 -13.51 -6.35
N ASP A 60 -2.87 -13.79 -5.37
CA ASP A 60 -2.67 -14.74 -4.28
C ASP A 60 -1.35 -14.57 -3.51
N GLY A 61 -0.89 -13.32 -3.40
CA GLY A 61 0.34 -12.96 -2.69
C GLY A 61 1.59 -12.83 -3.58
N GLY A 62 1.51 -13.06 -4.89
CA GLY A 62 2.60 -12.79 -5.85
C GLY A 62 3.39 -14.03 -6.30
N PRO A 63 4.48 -13.87 -7.08
CA PRO A 63 5.16 -12.63 -7.49
C PRO A 63 4.52 -11.90 -8.68
N VAL A 64 4.42 -10.56 -8.59
CA VAL A 64 3.81 -9.70 -9.63
C VAL A 64 4.73 -8.55 -10.05
N GLY A 65 4.79 -8.26 -11.35
CA GLY A 65 5.50 -7.10 -11.89
C GLY A 65 4.80 -5.78 -11.58
N ILE A 66 5.57 -4.70 -11.39
CA ILE A 66 5.00 -3.37 -11.10
C ILE A 66 4.06 -2.88 -12.21
N GLU A 67 4.37 -3.21 -13.45
CA GLU A 67 3.56 -2.78 -14.61
C GLU A 67 2.18 -3.44 -14.58
N SER A 68 2.10 -4.69 -14.13
CA SER A 68 0.84 -5.39 -13.94
C SER A 68 0.04 -4.79 -12.78
N LEU A 69 0.69 -4.43 -11.67
CA LEU A 69 0.02 -3.74 -10.55
C LEU A 69 -0.48 -2.36 -10.96
N ALA A 70 0.34 -1.58 -11.67
CA ALA A 70 -0.01 -0.27 -12.21
C ALA A 70 -1.23 -0.36 -13.13
N ALA A 71 -1.24 -1.30 -14.07
CA ALA A 71 -2.37 -1.54 -14.96
C ALA A 71 -3.64 -1.97 -14.20
N ALA A 72 -3.49 -2.87 -13.23
CA ALA A 72 -4.62 -3.39 -12.44
C ALA A 72 -5.26 -2.33 -11.52
N LEU A 73 -4.47 -1.33 -11.10
CA LEU A 73 -4.89 -0.22 -10.25
C LEU A 73 -5.24 1.05 -11.03
N SER A 74 -4.99 1.07 -12.34
CA SER A 74 -5.10 2.27 -13.19
C SER A 74 -4.29 3.46 -12.66
N GLU A 75 -3.10 3.17 -12.15
CA GLU A 75 -2.18 4.15 -11.54
C GLU A 75 -0.82 4.14 -12.23
N ASP A 76 -0.07 5.23 -12.09
CA ASP A 76 1.27 5.34 -12.67
C ASP A 76 2.31 4.49 -11.89
N LYS A 77 3.15 3.75 -12.62
CA LYS A 77 4.17 2.88 -12.01
C LYS A 77 5.17 3.62 -11.13
N GLY A 78 5.56 4.84 -11.51
CA GLY A 78 6.46 5.69 -10.74
C GLY A 78 5.81 6.15 -9.44
N THR A 79 4.51 6.41 -9.45
CA THR A 79 3.76 6.68 -8.22
C THR A 79 3.80 5.47 -7.28
N LEU A 80 3.60 4.26 -7.80
CA LEU A 80 3.67 3.06 -6.98
C LEU A 80 5.09 2.83 -6.42
N GLU A 81 6.15 2.92 -7.23
CA GLU A 81 7.52 2.64 -6.79
C GLU A 81 8.14 3.71 -5.91
N GLU A 82 7.87 4.99 -6.17
CA GLU A 82 8.55 6.12 -5.51
C GLU A 82 7.78 6.64 -4.29
N VAL A 83 6.46 6.43 -4.26
CA VAL A 83 5.57 6.97 -3.22
C VAL A 83 5.04 5.88 -2.31
N ILE A 84 4.56 4.76 -2.87
CA ILE A 84 3.80 3.74 -2.12
C ILE A 84 4.71 2.63 -1.58
N GLU A 85 5.44 1.95 -2.46
CA GLU A 85 6.29 0.82 -2.10
C GLU A 85 7.29 1.09 -0.96
N PRO A 86 7.94 2.27 -0.85
CA PRO A 86 8.92 2.50 0.21
C PRO A 86 8.31 2.33 1.61
N TYR A 87 7.05 2.72 1.78
CA TYR A 87 6.35 2.56 3.05
C TYR A 87 5.94 1.11 3.28
N LEU A 88 5.32 0.46 2.30
CA LEU A 88 4.89 -0.93 2.40
C LEU A 88 6.05 -1.90 2.62
N ILE A 89 7.22 -1.62 2.06
CA ILE A 89 8.44 -2.42 2.29
C ILE A 89 9.00 -2.14 3.69
N GLN A 90 9.01 -0.88 4.14
CA GLN A 90 9.55 -0.51 5.45
C GLN A 90 8.71 -1.10 6.60
N GLU A 91 7.38 -1.08 6.46
CA GLU A 91 6.46 -1.69 7.43
C GLU A 91 6.39 -3.23 7.29
N GLY A 92 7.03 -3.80 6.26
CA GLY A 92 7.13 -5.24 6.08
C GLY A 92 5.89 -5.90 5.46
N PHE A 93 5.04 -5.15 4.75
CA PHE A 93 3.86 -5.67 4.04
C PHE A 93 4.18 -6.22 2.64
N VAL A 94 5.14 -5.62 1.94
CA VAL A 94 5.55 -6.04 0.58
C VAL A 94 7.03 -6.32 0.55
N GLN A 95 7.42 -7.40 -0.14
CA GLN A 95 8.80 -7.73 -0.41
C GLN A 95 9.09 -7.62 -1.92
N ARG A 96 10.18 -6.93 -2.27
CA ARG A 96 10.72 -6.92 -3.63
C ARG A 96 11.56 -8.17 -3.86
N THR A 97 11.32 -8.85 -4.97
CA THR A 97 12.09 -10.00 -5.46
C THR A 97 12.50 -9.79 -6.91
N ALA A 98 13.44 -10.60 -7.42
CA ALA A 98 13.86 -10.55 -8.82
C ALA A 98 12.70 -10.83 -9.81
N ARG A 99 11.66 -11.55 -9.38
CA ARG A 99 10.49 -11.91 -10.19
C ARG A 99 9.32 -10.94 -10.03
N GLY A 100 9.36 -10.03 -9.06
CA GLY A 100 8.25 -9.12 -8.77
C GLY A 100 8.06 -8.84 -7.28
N ARG A 101 6.86 -8.37 -6.94
CA ARG A 101 6.45 -8.01 -5.60
C ARG A 101 5.66 -9.15 -4.99
N ILE A 102 5.92 -9.44 -3.72
CA ILE A 102 5.27 -10.52 -2.97
C ILE A 102 4.66 -9.90 -1.71
N ALA A 103 3.42 -10.28 -1.38
CA ALA A 103 2.79 -9.92 -0.12
C ALA A 103 3.38 -10.78 0.99
N THR A 104 3.82 -10.15 2.07
CA THR A 104 4.38 -10.89 3.21
C THR A 104 3.26 -11.54 4.03
N ALA A 105 3.64 -12.45 4.93
CA ALA A 105 2.71 -13.02 5.91
C ALA A 105 2.02 -11.93 6.77
N GLN A 106 2.72 -10.82 7.06
CA GLN A 106 2.14 -9.70 7.79
C GLN A 106 1.02 -9.00 7.02
N ALA A 107 1.18 -8.83 5.70
CA ALA A 107 0.11 -8.28 4.86
C ALA A 107 -1.11 -9.19 4.82
N LEU A 108 -0.91 -10.51 4.75
CA LEU A 108 -2.01 -11.48 4.75
C LEU A 108 -2.76 -11.48 6.09
N LEU A 109 -2.03 -11.44 7.22
CA LEU A 109 -2.61 -11.32 8.56
C LEU A 109 -3.40 -10.02 8.73
N HIS A 110 -2.83 -8.90 8.26
CA HIS A 110 -3.50 -7.60 8.28
C HIS A 110 -4.77 -7.58 7.42
N TRP A 111 -4.76 -8.30 6.30
CA TRP A 111 -5.92 -8.44 5.41
C TRP A 111 -6.99 -9.42 5.94
N GLY A 112 -6.77 -10.02 7.11
CA GLY A 112 -7.70 -10.99 7.70
C GLY A 112 -7.67 -12.39 7.06
N ARG A 113 -6.70 -12.68 6.18
CA ARG A 113 -6.46 -14.04 5.67
C ARG A 113 -5.55 -14.79 6.65
N THR A 114 -6.12 -15.73 7.41
CA THR A 114 -5.40 -16.66 8.30
C THR A 114 -4.67 -17.79 7.53
N GLY A 115 -4.10 -17.47 6.37
CA GLY A 115 -3.40 -18.44 5.51
C GLY A 115 -2.03 -17.87 5.15
N ALA A 116 -0.98 -18.45 5.73
CA ALA A 116 0.39 -18.18 5.34
C ALA A 116 0.55 -18.36 3.82
N PRO A 117 1.41 -17.57 3.14
CA PRO A 117 1.81 -17.95 1.80
C PRO A 117 2.51 -19.30 1.95
N GLY A 118 1.99 -20.33 1.28
CA GLY A 118 2.68 -21.62 1.20
C GLY A 118 4.14 -21.35 0.81
N PRO A 119 5.10 -22.08 1.40
CA PRO A 119 6.51 -21.78 1.22
C PRO A 119 6.78 -21.64 -0.28
N LEU A 120 7.36 -20.51 -0.67
CA LEU A 120 8.00 -20.34 -1.97
C LEU A 120 8.80 -21.62 -2.18
N ALA A 121 8.37 -22.45 -3.12
CA ALA A 121 9.06 -23.68 -3.50
C ALA A 121 10.39 -23.26 -4.13
N SER A 122 11.36 -22.93 -3.28
CA SER A 122 12.75 -23.17 -3.51
C SER A 122 12.92 -24.68 -3.61
N ASP A 123 13.49 -25.11 -4.74
CA ASP A 123 14.21 -26.36 -4.90
C ASP A 123 13.37 -27.61 -5.25
N LEU A 124 12.73 -27.58 -6.43
CA LEU A 124 12.20 -28.79 -7.11
C LEU A 124 12.97 -29.19 -8.38
N PHE A 125 14.14 -28.58 -8.62
CA PHE A 125 15.07 -29.03 -9.67
C PHE A 125 16.46 -29.23 -9.07
N ASP A 126 16.60 -30.28 -8.27
CA ASP A 126 17.85 -31.02 -8.23
C ASP A 126 17.55 -32.46 -7.82
N SER A 127 17.59 -33.36 -8.80
CA SER A 127 17.80 -34.78 -8.54
C SER A 127 18.60 -35.35 -9.72
N PRO A 128 19.70 -36.06 -9.45
CA PRO A 128 20.52 -36.71 -10.48
C PRO A 128 19.83 -37.94 -11.10
#